data_AF-A0A974PJV5-F1
#
_entry.id   AF-A0A974PJV5-F1
#
_cell.length_a   1.000
_cell.length_b   1.000
_cell.length_c   1.000
_cell.angle_alpha   90.00
_cell.angle_beta   90.00
_cell.angle_gamma   90.00
#
_symmetry.space_group_name_H-M   'P 1'
#
loop_
_entity.id
_entity.type
_entity.pdbx_description
1 polymer ?
#
loop_
_entity_poly.entity_id
_entity_poly.type
_entity_poly.pdbx_seq_one_letter_code
_entity_poly.pdbx_strand_id
1 'polypeptide(L)'
;MRHKLATLAFTACIWAAACGAAAAGAASPGIAGAVDLPGAEPVPVRWVCNDGRCLWQPHSRVRVPVYAQSWGPPTRPNCSYIRRVGPQGQAHWQQVCR
;
A
#
# COMPACT_ATOMS: atom_id res chain seq x y z
N MET A 1 -57.59 -19.96 -10.38
CA MET A 1 -57.45 -21.42 -10.38
C MET A 1 -56.10 -21.76 -9.78
N ARG A 2 -56.09 -22.68 -8.81
CA ARG A 2 -54.97 -23.00 -7.91
C ARG A 2 -54.07 -24.06 -8.55
N HIS A 3 -52.78 -23.79 -8.72
CA HIS A 3 -51.74 -24.82 -8.78
C HIS A 3 -50.46 -24.24 -8.17
N LYS A 4 -49.61 -24.92 -7.40
CA LYS A 4 -49.58 -26.16 -6.62
C LYS A 4 -48.32 -25.98 -5.75
N LEU A 5 -48.38 -26.32 -4.46
CA LEU A 5 -47.19 -26.41 -3.62
C LEU A 5 -46.20 -27.43 -4.19
N ALA A 6 -44.91 -27.11 -4.16
CA ALA A 6 -43.84 -28.10 -4.14
C ALA A 6 -42.70 -27.59 -3.24
N THR A 7 -42.83 -27.98 -1.99
CA THR A 7 -41.85 -27.94 -0.91
C THR A 7 -40.59 -28.72 -1.32
N LEU A 8 -39.44 -28.06 -1.35
CA LEU A 8 -38.15 -28.74 -1.25
C LEU A 8 -37.41 -28.19 -0.04
N ALA A 9 -37.65 -28.87 1.09
CA ALA A 9 -36.83 -28.79 2.28
C ALA A 9 -35.54 -29.58 2.00
N PHE A 10 -34.40 -28.90 2.00
CA PHE A 10 -33.10 -29.57 2.17
C PHE A 10 -32.44 -28.97 3.41
N THR A 11 -32.55 -29.73 4.49
CA THR A 11 -32.11 -29.41 5.84
C THR A 11 -30.60 -29.64 5.96
N ALA A 12 -29.92 -28.61 6.48
CA ALA A 12 -28.70 -28.60 7.29
C ALA A 12 -27.43 -29.34 6.83
N CYS A 13 -26.34 -28.57 6.74
CA CYS A 13 -25.16 -28.84 7.57
C CYS A 13 -24.56 -27.52 8.03
N ILE A 14 -24.74 -27.26 9.32
CA ILE A 14 -24.18 -26.13 10.07
C ILE A 14 -22.71 -26.47 10.32
N TRP A 15 -21.79 -25.76 9.68
CA TRP A 15 -20.43 -25.63 10.18
C TRP A 15 -20.20 -24.16 10.52
N ALA A 16 -20.41 -23.84 11.79
CA ALA A 16 -19.97 -22.61 12.41
C ALA A 16 -18.45 -22.70 12.60
N ALA A 17 -17.68 -22.04 11.73
CA ALA A 17 -16.34 -21.62 12.06
C ALA A 17 -16.40 -20.13 12.39
N ALA A 18 -16.39 -19.87 13.69
CA ALA A 18 -16.37 -18.55 14.29
C ALA A 18 -15.09 -17.77 13.95
N CYS A 19 -15.21 -16.47 14.17
CA CYS A 19 -14.17 -15.46 14.45
C CYS A 19 -13.80 -14.53 13.30
N GLY A 20 -14.31 -13.29 13.42
CA GLY A 20 -13.79 -12.14 12.69
C GLY A 20 -14.80 -11.03 12.45
N ALA A 21 -15.48 -10.54 13.49
CA ALA A 21 -16.19 -9.27 13.40
C ALA A 21 -15.17 -8.12 13.34
N ALA A 22 -15.22 -7.31 12.28
CA ALA A 22 -14.87 -5.90 12.34
C ALA A 22 -15.75 -5.17 11.32
N ALA A 23 -16.80 -4.56 11.86
CA ALA A 23 -17.69 -3.66 11.16
C ALA A 23 -17.02 -2.31 10.89
N ALA A 24 -17.57 -1.63 9.89
CA ALA A 24 -17.71 -0.18 9.80
C ALA A 24 -16.45 0.68 9.59
N GLY A 25 -16.43 1.33 8.42
CA GLY A 25 -15.59 2.48 8.14
C GLY A 25 -15.80 3.06 6.73
N ALA A 26 -17.04 3.04 6.23
CA ALA A 26 -17.41 3.88 5.10
C ALA A 26 -17.72 5.31 5.63
N ALA A 27 -17.24 6.30 4.87
CA ALA A 27 -17.45 7.75 4.98
C ALA A 27 -16.48 8.54 5.89
N SER A 28 -15.78 9.48 5.24
CA SER A 28 -15.63 10.85 5.73
C SER A 28 -15.69 11.80 4.52
N PRO A 29 -16.64 12.75 4.49
CA PRO A 29 -16.78 13.74 3.42
C PRO A 29 -16.03 15.05 3.72
N GLY A 30 -15.53 15.72 2.66
CA GLY A 30 -15.07 17.12 2.64
C GLY A 30 -13.66 17.36 3.23
N ILE A 31 -12.79 18.25 2.74
CA ILE A 31 -12.94 19.56 2.07
C ILE A 31 -11.65 19.83 1.25
N ALA A 32 -11.79 20.66 0.20
CA ALA A 32 -10.73 21.19 -0.65
C ALA A 32 -9.66 22.01 0.10
N GLY A 33 -8.44 22.00 -0.43
CA GLY A 33 -7.39 22.96 -0.06
C GLY A 33 -5.99 22.44 -0.36
N ALA A 34 -5.47 22.71 -1.56
CA ALA A 34 -4.03 22.66 -1.78
C ALA A 34 -3.42 23.85 -1.01
N VAL A 35 -3.11 23.64 0.27
CA VAL A 35 -2.35 24.59 1.07
C VAL A 35 -0.89 24.46 0.65
N ASP A 36 -0.39 25.50 -0.02
CA ASP A 36 1.04 25.72 -0.20
C ASP A 36 1.64 26.00 1.18
N LEU A 37 2.24 24.97 1.79
CA LEU A 37 2.86 25.07 3.11
C LEU A 37 4.23 25.76 2.94
N PRO A 38 4.48 26.89 3.64
CA PRO A 38 5.75 27.60 3.53
C PRO A 38 6.88 26.77 4.12
N GLY A 39 7.92 26.54 3.32
CA GLY A 39 9.24 26.08 3.76
C GLY A 39 9.23 24.75 4.51
N ALA A 40 8.85 23.66 3.83
CA ALA A 40 9.15 22.33 4.37
C ALA A 40 10.67 22.22 4.55
N GLU A 41 11.14 22.24 5.80
CA GLU A 41 12.49 21.79 6.14
C GLU A 41 12.74 20.48 5.38
N PRO A 42 13.95 20.26 4.82
CA PRO A 42 14.28 18.99 4.20
C PRO A 42 14.02 17.91 5.25
N VAL A 43 12.89 17.22 5.14
CA VAL A 43 12.58 16.10 6.00
C VAL A 43 13.81 15.19 5.86
N PRO A 44 14.47 14.78 6.96
CA PRO A 44 15.58 13.85 6.86
C PRO A 44 15.04 12.53 6.31
N VAL A 45 15.00 12.40 4.98
CA VAL A 45 14.44 11.25 4.30
C VAL A 45 15.57 10.32 3.86
N ARG A 46 15.21 9.06 3.97
CA ARG A 46 16.04 7.97 4.42
C ARG A 46 16.44 7.06 3.25
N TRP A 47 16.13 7.42 2.00
CA TRP A 47 16.46 6.65 0.81
C TRP A 47 17.45 7.41 -0.07
N VAL A 48 18.67 6.88 -0.17
CA VAL A 48 19.71 7.40 -1.05
C VAL A 48 19.68 6.60 -2.35
N CYS A 49 19.34 7.25 -3.45
CA CYS A 49 19.10 6.63 -4.74
C CYS A 49 20.18 6.97 -5.77
N ASN A 50 20.47 6.01 -6.63
CA ASN A 50 21.13 6.19 -7.93
C ASN A 50 20.19 5.71 -9.05
N ASP A 51 20.68 5.62 -10.29
CA ASP A 51 19.86 5.30 -11.47
C ASP A 51 19.13 3.95 -11.42
N GLY A 52 19.58 3.02 -10.58
CA GLY A 52 19.05 1.65 -10.53
C GLY A 52 18.70 1.13 -9.14
N ARG A 53 19.08 1.83 -8.08
CA ARG A 53 19.01 1.33 -6.71
C ARG A 53 18.84 2.44 -5.70
N CYS A 54 18.02 2.20 -4.69
CA CYS A 54 17.94 3.04 -3.51
C CYS A 54 18.30 2.24 -2.25
N LEU A 55 19.11 2.84 -1.40
CA LEU A 55 19.57 2.28 -0.12
C LEU A 55 19.01 3.06 1.04
N TRP A 56 18.69 2.35 2.11
CA TRP A 56 18.21 2.96 3.33
C TRP A 56 19.35 3.56 4.15
N GLN A 57 19.28 4.85 4.42
CA GLN A 57 20.19 5.63 5.24
C GLN A 57 19.37 6.61 6.10
N PRO A 58 18.96 6.22 7.32
CA PRO A 58 18.01 6.99 8.14
C PRO A 58 18.49 8.37 8.59
N HIS A 59 19.79 8.65 8.46
CA HIS A 59 20.43 9.91 8.86
C HIS A 59 21.06 10.66 7.68
N SER A 60 20.72 10.29 6.44
CA SER A 60 21.24 11.00 5.27
C SER A 60 20.62 12.39 5.15
N ARG A 61 21.43 13.34 4.66
CA ARG A 61 20.99 14.71 4.32
C ARG A 61 20.81 14.90 2.81
N VAL A 62 20.98 13.83 2.02
CA VAL A 62 20.80 13.88 0.57
C VAL A 62 19.32 14.10 0.25
N ARG A 63 19.05 14.95 -0.74
CA ARG A 63 17.69 15.18 -1.22
C ARG A 63 17.09 13.86 -1.72
N VAL A 64 15.95 13.48 -1.14
CA VAL A 64 15.24 12.29 -1.60
C VAL A 64 14.47 12.59 -2.88
N PRO A 65 14.66 11.77 -3.93
CA PRO A 65 14.01 11.97 -5.21
C PRO A 65 12.49 11.79 -5.09
N VAL A 66 11.74 12.51 -5.93
CA VAL A 66 10.27 12.62 -5.86
C VAL A 66 9.58 11.25 -5.81
N TYR A 67 10.03 10.28 -6.62
CA TYR A 67 9.45 8.94 -6.66
C TYR A 67 9.62 8.12 -5.37
N ALA A 68 10.54 8.52 -4.48
CA ALA A 68 10.85 7.83 -3.22
C ALA A 68 10.35 8.58 -1.98
N GLN A 69 9.78 9.78 -2.14
CA GLN A 69 9.31 10.60 -1.02
C GLN A 69 8.16 9.95 -0.23
N SER A 70 7.34 9.15 -0.91
CA SER A 70 6.23 8.42 -0.29
C SER A 70 6.63 7.06 0.28
N TRP A 71 7.88 6.62 0.06
CA TRP A 71 8.32 5.32 0.55
C TRP A 71 8.63 5.39 2.05
N GLY A 72 8.01 4.49 2.79
CA GLY A 72 8.31 4.31 4.20
C GLY A 72 9.67 3.65 4.44
N PRO A 73 9.97 3.34 5.71
CA PRO A 73 11.10 2.52 6.09
C PRO A 73 11.10 1.14 5.46
N PRO A 74 12.29 0.57 5.18
CA PRO A 74 12.36 -0.81 4.76
C PRO A 74 11.85 -1.73 5.85
N THR A 75 11.18 -2.80 5.45
CA THR A 75 10.68 -3.83 6.35
C THR A 75 11.81 -4.52 7.13
N ARG A 76 13.01 -4.59 6.55
CA ARG A 76 14.22 -5.14 7.17
C ARG A 76 15.46 -4.32 6.78
N PRO A 77 16.52 -4.31 7.60
CA PRO A 77 17.74 -3.53 7.33
C PRO A 77 18.43 -3.85 6.00
N ASN A 78 18.23 -5.08 5.50
CA ASN A 78 18.81 -5.58 4.25
C ASN A 78 17.95 -5.32 3.01
N CYS A 79 16.84 -4.58 3.14
CA CYS A 79 16.00 -4.25 2.00
C CYS A 79 16.50 -3.00 1.26
N SER A 80 16.41 -3.04 -0.06
CA SER A 80 16.72 -1.94 -0.96
C SER A 80 15.67 -1.87 -2.06
N TYR A 81 15.42 -0.69 -2.64
CA TYR A 81 14.61 -0.59 -3.85
C TYR A 81 15.51 -0.75 -5.07
N ILE A 82 15.06 -1.54 -6.06
CA ILE A 82 15.74 -1.76 -7.33
C ILE A 82 14.81 -1.31 -8.45
N ARG A 83 15.34 -0.54 -9.40
CA ARG A 83 14.64 -0.16 -10.62
C ARG A 83 14.66 -1.34 -11.58
N ARG A 84 13.49 -1.74 -12.05
CA ARG A 84 13.31 -2.83 -13.01
C ARG A 84 12.62 -2.27 -14.25
N VAL A 85 13.06 -2.75 -15.41
CA VAL A 85 12.44 -2.42 -16.70
C VAL A 85 11.62 -3.64 -17.12
N GLY A 86 10.33 -3.42 -17.34
CA GLY A 86 9.40 -4.44 -17.80
C GLY A 86 9.57 -4.73 -19.30
N PRO A 87 8.88 -5.78 -19.81
CA PRO A 87 8.99 -6.19 -21.21
C PRO A 87 8.58 -5.12 -22.23
N GLN A 88 7.74 -4.16 -21.82
CA GLN A 88 7.27 -3.06 -22.67
C GLN A 88 8.05 -1.75 -22.41
N GLY A 89 9.20 -1.82 -21.73
CA GLY A 89 10.04 -0.66 -21.43
C GLY A 89 9.60 0.16 -20.22
N GLN A 90 8.51 -0.21 -19.55
CA GLN A 90 8.03 0.48 -18.36
C GLN A 90 8.96 0.25 -17.15
N ALA A 91 9.42 1.33 -16.52
CA ALA A 91 10.22 1.24 -15.32
C ALA A 91 9.33 1.20 -14.07
N HIS A 92 9.64 0.32 -13.13
CA HIS A 92 9.03 0.29 -11.82
C HIS A 92 10.09 0.04 -10.74
N TRP A 93 9.79 0.44 -9.51
CA TRP A 93 10.64 0.22 -8.36
C TRP A 93 10.11 -0.94 -7.54
N GLN A 94 10.99 -1.88 -7.21
CA GLN A 94 10.66 -3.05 -6.42
C GLN A 94 11.54 -3.12 -5.19
N GLN A 95 10.94 -3.31 -4.01
CA GLN A 95 11.71 -3.57 -2.80
C GLN A 95 12.23 -5.01 -2.81
N VAL A 96 13.52 -5.18 -2.57
CA VAL A 96 14.23 -6.46 -2.55
C VAL A 96 15.05 -6.54 -1.26
N CYS A 97 14.86 -7.61 -0.50
CA CYS A 97 15.59 -7.90 0.74
C CYS A 97 16.50 -9.11 0.52
N ARG A 98 17.74 -9.06 1.03
CA ARG A 98 18.72 -10.15 0.88
C ARG A 98 19.28 -10.58 2.22
#